data_AF-A0A4Q7CKC3-F1
#
_entry.id   AF-A0A4Q7CKC3-F1
#
_cell.length_a   1.000
_cell.length_b   1.000
_cell.length_c   1.000
_cell.angle_alpha   90.00
_cell.angle_beta   90.00
_cell.angle_gamma   90.00
#
_symmetry.space_group_name_H-M   'P 1'
#
loop_
_entity.id
_entity.type
_entity.pdbx_description
1 polymer ?
#
loop_
_entity_poly.entity_id
_entity_poly.type
_entity_poly.pdbx_seq_one_letter_code
_entity_poly.pdbx_strand_id
1 'polypeptide(L)' 'MSEMTPREIASELDRFIIGQDKAKRAVAIALRNRWRRMQLDEALRHEVTPKNILMIGPTG' A
#
# COMPACT_ATOMS: atom_id res chain seq x y z
N MET A 1 -5.85 9.60 -7.28
CA MET A 1 -5.56 8.36 -6.52
C MET A 1 -6.74 8.08 -5.62
N SER A 2 -7.15 6.82 -5.43
CA SER A 2 -8.31 6.52 -4.59
C SER A 2 -8.08 6.96 -3.14
N GLU A 3 -9.13 7.47 -2.49
CA GLU A 3 -9.10 7.88 -1.08
C GLU A 3 -9.17 6.70 -0.10
N MET A 4 -9.14 5.47 -0.65
CA MET A 4 -9.28 4.24 0.12
C MET A 4 -8.25 4.18 1.26
N THR A 5 -8.74 3.79 2.41
CA THR A 5 -7.95 3.46 3.59
C THR A 5 -7.24 2.12 3.39
N PRO A 6 -6.16 1.84 4.14
CA PRO A 6 -5.50 0.54 4.08
C PRO A 6 -6.45 -0.65 4.33
N ARG A 7 -7.48 -0.47 5.16
CA ARG A 7 -8.48 -1.50 5.44
C ARG A 7 -9.36 -1.77 4.23
N GLU A 8 -9.84 -0.73 3.55
CA GLU A 8 -10.65 -0.87 2.34
C GLU A 8 -9.84 -1.49 1.20
N ILE A 9 -8.57 -1.12 1.04
CA ILE A 9 -7.70 -1.74 0.04
C ILE A 9 -7.50 -3.23 0.35
N ALA A 10 -7.22 -3.59 1.61
CA ALA A 10 -7.08 -4.99 1.99
C ALA A 10 -8.38 -5.77 1.78
N SER A 11 -9.53 -5.19 2.15
CA SER A 11 -10.85 -5.79 1.93
C SER A 11 -11.18 -5.97 0.45
N GLU A 12 -10.73 -5.07 -0.43
CA GLU A 12 -10.89 -5.24 -1.87
C GLU A 12 -9.99 -6.38 -2.38
N LEU A 13 -8.76 -6.50 -1.87
CA LEU A 13 -7.85 -7.61 -2.19
C LEU A 13 -8.39 -8.96 -1.71
N ASP A 14 -9.14 -8.99 -0.60
CA ASP A 14 -9.77 -10.21 -0.07
C ASP A 14 -10.79 -10.84 -1.05
N ARG A 15 -11.34 -10.04 -1.98
CA ARG A 15 -12.27 -10.53 -3.00
C ARG A 15 -11.59 -11.40 -4.07
N PHE A 16 -10.28 -11.28 -4.22
CA PHE A 16 -9.51 -11.91 -5.31
C PHE A 16 -8.39 -12.82 -4.81
N ILE A 17 -7.88 -12.58 -3.60
CA ILE A 17 -6.73 -13.28 -3.04
C ILE A 17 -7.18 -13.88 -1.72
N ILE A 18 -7.00 -15.19 -1.53
CA ILE A 18 -7.32 -15.86 -0.25
C ILE A 18 -6.10 -15.85 0.67
N GLY A 19 -6.29 -15.48 1.93
CA GLY A 19 -5.21 -15.39 2.93
C GLY A 19 -4.18 -14.30 2.63
N GLN A 20 -2.90 -14.53 2.96
CA GLN A 20 -1.80 -13.58 2.72
C GLN A 20 -1.97 -12.20 3.39
N ASP A 21 -2.58 -12.15 4.57
CA ASP A 21 -2.95 -10.90 5.26
C ASP A 21 -1.78 -9.92 5.44
N LYS A 22 -0.59 -10.44 5.72
CA LYS A 22 0.64 -9.63 5.86
C LYS A 22 1.01 -8.95 4.56
N ALA A 23 0.95 -9.66 3.43
CA ALA A 23 1.26 -9.11 2.11
C ALA A 23 0.22 -8.07 1.68
N LYS A 24 -1.07 -8.38 1.83
CA LYS A 24 -2.17 -7.43 1.55
C LYS A 24 -2.03 -6.15 2.35
N ARG A 25 -1.74 -6.26 3.65
CA ARG A 25 -1.51 -5.10 4.53
C ARG A 25 -0.29 -4.28 4.08
N ALA A 26 0.81 -4.94 3.73
CA ALA A 26 2.02 -4.25 3.26
C ALA A 26 1.74 -3.44 1.98
N VAL A 27 1.08 -4.05 1.00
CA VAL A 27 0.68 -3.39 -0.26
C VAL A 27 -0.28 -2.23 -0.01
N ALA A 28 -1.30 -2.44 0.82
CA ALA A 28 -2.26 -1.40 1.18
C ALA A 28 -1.61 -0.18 1.85
N ILE A 29 -0.65 -0.39 2.74
CA ILE A 29 0.11 0.68 3.39
C ILE A 29 1.00 1.41 2.37
N ALA A 30 1.70 0.68 1.50
CA ALA A 30 2.55 1.30 0.48
C ALA A 30 1.72 2.18 -0.47
N LEU A 31 0.54 1.73 -0.89
CA LEU A 31 -0.38 2.53 -1.70
C LEU A 31 -0.88 3.76 -0.93
N ARG A 32 -1.30 3.60 0.33
CA ARG A 32 -1.74 4.73 1.17
C ARG A 32 -0.64 5.76 1.40
N ASN A 33 0.61 5.33 1.52
CA ASN A 33 1.75 6.25 1.68
C ASN A 33 1.96 7.11 0.42
N ARG A 34 1.62 6.62 -0.78
CA ARG A 34 1.63 7.46 -2.00
C ARG A 34 0.58 8.56 -1.93
N TRP A 35 -0.64 8.22 -1.47
CA TRP A 35 -1.69 9.23 -1.25
C TRP A 35 -1.26 10.24 -0.17
N ARG A 36 -0.73 9.78 0.97
CA ARG A 36 -0.23 10.66 2.05
C ARG A 36 0.85 11.61 1.56
N ARG A 37 1.78 11.13 0.73
CA ARG A 37 2.84 11.95 0.14
C ARG A 37 2.26 13.11 -0.69
N MET A 38 1.16 12.90 -1.43
CA MET A 38 0.52 13.99 -2.18
C MET A 38 -0.09 15.07 -1.27
N GLN A 39 -0.43 14.72 -0.03
CA GLN A 39 -0.99 15.67 0.94
C GLN A 39 0.09 16.49 1.66
N LEU A 40 1.38 16.20 1.43
CA LEU A 40 2.49 16.97 1.98
C LEU A 40 2.74 18.22 1.14
N ASP A 41 3.30 19.24 1.80
CA ASP A 41 3.84 20.44 1.16
C ASP A 41 4.92 20.07 0.14
N GLU A 42 5.07 20.90 -0.90
CA GLU A 42 5.92 20.62 -2.05
C GLU A 42 7.37 20.31 -1.68
N ALA A 43 7.95 21.11 -0.78
CA ALA A 43 9.33 20.91 -0.31
C ALA A 43 9.55 19.53 0.33
N LEU A 44 8.59 19.05 1.15
CA LEU A 44 8.71 17.76 1.83
C LEU A 44 8.29 16.59 0.93
N ARG A 45 7.45 16.83 -0.06
CA ARG A 45 6.92 15.80 -0.98
C ARG A 45 8.04 15.11 -1.75
N HIS A 46 9.07 15.85 -2.16
CA HIS A 46 10.21 15.31 -2.92
C HIS A 46 11.16 14.47 -2.06
N GLU A 47 11.26 14.76 -0.77
CA GLU A 47 12.09 14.00 0.19
C GLU A 47 11.49 12.62 0.53
N VAL A 48 10.18 12.45 0.36
CA VAL A 48 9.52 11.18 0.68
C VAL A 48 9.59 10.18 -0.47
N THR A 49 10.49 9.21 -0.32
CA THR A 49 10.66 8.11 -1.27
C THR A 49 9.57 7.02 -1.13
N PRO A 50 9.23 6.32 -2.23
CA PRO A 50 8.29 5.19 -2.17
C PRO A 50 8.75 4.08 -1.22
N LYS A 51 7.81 3.47 -0.51
CA LYS A 51 8.06 2.27 0.31
C LYS A 51 7.94 1.03 -0.58
N ASN A 52 9.04 0.66 -1.24
CA ASN A 52 9.12 -0.54 -2.06
C ASN A 52 8.95 -1.80 -1.19
N ILE A 53 8.37 -2.84 -1.78
CA ILE A 53 8.06 -4.11 -1.10
C ILE A 53 8.85 -5.22 -1.78
N LEU A 54 9.53 -6.04 -0.98
CA LEU A 54 10.07 -7.32 -1.40
C LEU A 54 9.14 -8.42 -0.87
N MET A 55 8.52 -9.18 -1.77
CA MET A 55 7.71 -10.35 -1.40
C MET A 55 8.60 -11.59 -1.39
N ILE A 56 8.51 -12.38 -0.32
CA ILE A 56 9.28 -13.63 -0.15
C ILE A 56 8.28 -14.72 0.20
N GLY A 57 8.24 -15.77 -0.61
CA GLY A 57 7.37 -16.93 -0.42
C GLY A 57 7.63 -18.00 -1.47
N PRO A 58 7.12 -19.23 -1.24
CA PRO A 58 7.13 -20.27 -2.27
C PRO A 58 6.23 -19.86 -3.45
N THR A 59 6.32 -20.61 -4.54
CA THR A 59 5.40 -20.47 -5.66
C THR A 59 4.01 -21.01 -5.29
N GLY A 60 2.95 -20.31 -5.70
CA GLY A 60 1.56 -20.70 -5.45
C GLY A 60 1.08 -20.37 -4.04
#